data_AF-A0A951BGX0-F1
#
_entry.id   AF-A0A951BGX0-F1
#
_cell.length_a   1.000
_cell.length_b   1.000
_cell.length_c   1.000
_cell.angle_alpha   90.00
_cell.angle_beta   90.00
_cell.angle_gamma   90.00
#
_symmetry.space_group_name_H-M   'P 1'
#
loop_
_entity.id
_entity.type
_entity.pdbx_description
1 polymer ?
#
loop_
_entity_poly.entity_id
_entity_poly.type
_entity_poly.pdbx_seq_one_letter_code
_entity_poly.pdbx_strand_id
1 'polypeptide(L)'
;MSALRAKAEEYLAMRRALGFRLTTQGQHLMSFVRFCEERSAAHVSVDLALEWATRTCRGSGDEVYQARRLDVVRIFARQLRGVSLQLWCAARR
;
A
#
# COMPACT_ATOMS: atom_id res chain seq x y z
N MET A 1 4.10 -4.49 17.49
CA MET A 1 3.58 -4.70 16.13
C MET A 1 2.10 -4.37 16.11
N SER A 2 1.63 -3.54 15.17
CA SER A 2 0.19 -3.29 14.99
C SER A 2 -0.48 -4.38 14.15
N ALA A 3 -1.80 -4.53 14.27
CA ALA A 3 -2.58 -5.43 13.41
C ALA A 3 -2.45 -5.06 11.92
N LEU A 4 -2.36 -3.76 11.61
CA LEU A 4 -2.16 -3.24 10.27
C LEU A 4 -0.79 -3.66 9.69
N ARG A 5 0.26 -3.62 10.50
CA ARG A 5 1.60 -4.09 10.13
C ARG A 5 1.62 -5.58 9.85
N ALA A 6 1.01 -6.39 10.72
CA ALA A 6 0.91 -7.83 10.49
C ALA A 6 0.21 -8.14 9.15
N LYS A 7 -0.87 -7.43 8.82
CA LYS A 7 -1.58 -7.59 7.54
C LYS A 7 -0.76 -7.14 6.33
N ALA A 8 0.03 -6.08 6.47
CA ALA A 8 0.93 -5.65 5.40
C ALA A 8 2.04 -6.66 5.14
N GLU A 9 2.63 -7.22 6.20
CA GLU A 9 3.67 -8.26 6.10
C GLU A 9 3.12 -9.55 5.49
N GLU A 10 1.93 -9.99 5.91
CA GLU A 10 1.20 -11.13 5.32
C GLU A 10 0.95 -10.91 3.81
N TYR A 11 0.48 -9.72 3.42
CA TYR A 11 0.28 -9.37 2.02
C TYR A 11 1.59 -9.40 1.21
N LEU A 12 2.67 -8.82 1.74
CA LEU A 12 3.97 -8.81 1.05
C LEU A 12 4.56 -10.21 0.93
N ALA A 13 4.44 -11.04 1.97
CA ALA A 13 4.86 -12.43 1.94
C ALA A 13 4.10 -13.22 0.88
N MET A 14 2.75 -13.12 0.86
CA MET A 14 1.90 -13.75 -0.15
C MET A 14 2.31 -13.33 -1.57
N ARG A 15 2.53 -12.04 -1.81
CA ARG A 15 2.94 -11.54 -3.12
C ARG A 15 4.34 -12.01 -3.53
N ARG A 16 5.28 -12.10 -2.60
CA ARG A 16 6.64 -12.60 -2.88
C ARG A 16 6.64 -14.09 -3.21
N ALA A 17 5.81 -14.88 -2.55
CA ALA A 17 5.63 -16.30 -2.87
C ALA A 17 5.13 -16.52 -4.30
N LEU A 18 4.39 -15.56 -4.86
CA LEU A 18 3.93 -15.56 -6.26
C LEU A 18 4.99 -15.03 -7.26
N GLY A 19 6.23 -14.77 -6.81
CA GLY A 19 7.34 -14.33 -7.66
C GLY A 19 7.47 -12.81 -7.83
N PHE A 20 6.63 -11.99 -7.17
CA PHE A 20 6.76 -10.54 -7.23
C PHE A 20 7.84 -10.02 -6.28
N ARG A 21 8.80 -9.23 -6.78
CA ARG A 21 9.86 -8.64 -5.92
C ARG A 21 9.35 -7.55 -4.98
N LEU A 22 8.39 -6.73 -5.42
CA LEU A 22 7.77 -5.62 -4.66
C LEU A 22 8.77 -4.77 -3.84
N THR A 23 9.94 -4.44 -4.39
CA THR A 23 10.97 -3.69 -3.66
C THR A 23 10.48 -2.28 -3.29
N THR A 24 10.24 -1.43 -4.29
CA THR A 24 9.77 -0.05 -4.07
C THR A 24 8.36 -0.02 -3.48
N GLN A 25 7.45 -0.87 -3.97
CA GLN A 25 6.06 -0.88 -3.48
C GLN A 25 5.95 -1.43 -2.05
N GLY A 26 6.80 -2.39 -1.69
CA GLY A 26 6.92 -2.85 -0.31
C GLY A 26 7.45 -1.76 0.62
N GLN A 27 8.45 -1.00 0.20
CA GLN A 27 8.95 0.15 0.96
C GLN A 27 7.87 1.21 1.16
N HIS A 28 7.13 1.56 0.11
CA HIS A 28 5.99 2.48 0.20
C HIS A 28 4.91 1.97 1.16
N LEU A 29 4.53 0.70 1.06
CA LEU A 29 3.53 0.11 1.95
C LEU A 29 3.99 0.15 3.41
N MET A 30 5.22 -0.25 3.70
CA MET A 30 5.73 -0.24 5.08
C MET A 30 5.91 1.19 5.62
N SER A 31 6.24 2.16 4.75
CA SER A 31 6.25 3.58 5.11
C SER A 31 4.85 4.08 5.48
N PHE A 32 3.82 3.71 4.71
CA PHE A 32 2.43 4.04 5.01
C PHE A 32 1.95 3.40 6.32
N VAL A 33 2.27 2.12 6.55
CA VAL A 33 1.95 1.42 7.81
C VAL A 33 2.58 2.14 9.00
N ARG A 34 3.86 2.50 8.92
CA ARG A 34 4.53 3.27 9.97
C ARG A 34 3.83 4.60 10.23
N PHE A 35 3.44 5.31 9.17
CA PHE A 35 2.69 6.57 9.28
C PHE A 35 1.35 6.40 10.01
N CYS A 36 0.65 5.28 9.77
CA CYS A 36 -0.58 4.93 10.48
C CYS A 36 -0.32 4.57 11.94
N GLU A 37 0.75 3.83 12.23
CA GLU A 37 1.15 3.48 13.60
C GLU A 37 1.48 4.73 14.43
N GLU A 38 2.19 5.70 13.84
CA GLU A 38 2.50 7.00 14.46
C GLU A 38 1.23 7.81 14.80
N ARG A 39 0.09 7.52 14.16
CA ARG A 39 -1.24 8.14 14.40
C ARG A 39 -2.19 7.24 15.19
N SER A 40 -1.70 6.10 15.69
CA SER A 40 -2.52 5.07 16.37
C SER A 40 -3.74 4.62 15.55
N ALA A 41 -3.65 4.66 14.22
CA ALA A 41 -4.74 4.29 13.33
C ALA A 41 -4.89 2.77 13.26
N ALA A 42 -6.10 2.27 13.58
CA ALA A 42 -6.40 0.84 13.54
C ALA A 42 -6.76 0.33 12.13
N HIS A 43 -7.16 1.22 11.21
CA HIS A 43 -7.64 0.88 9.87
C HIS A 43 -7.10 1.84 8.82
N VAL A 44 -7.09 1.40 7.56
CA VAL A 44 -6.75 2.25 6.41
C VAL A 44 -7.92 3.19 6.10
N SER A 45 -7.69 4.50 6.14
CA SER A 45 -8.64 5.51 5.67
C SER A 45 -8.10 6.25 4.45
N VAL A 46 -9.01 6.87 3.67
CA VAL A 46 -8.64 7.67 2.50
C VAL A 46 -7.83 8.89 2.94
N ASP A 47 -8.22 9.55 4.03
CA ASP A 47 -7.55 10.75 4.53
C ASP A 47 -6.10 10.47 4.93
N LEU A 48 -5.86 9.35 5.63
CA LEU A 48 -4.50 8.94 6.00
C LEU A 48 -3.65 8.62 4.78
N ALA A 49 -4.24 8.01 3.74
CA ALA A 49 -3.54 7.70 2.49
C ALA A 49 -3.15 8.98 1.74
N LEU A 50 -4.07 9.96 1.65
CA LEU A 50 -3.83 11.25 1.01
C LEU A 50 -2.77 12.04 1.78
N GLU A 51 -2.91 12.18 3.10
CA GLU A 51 -1.96 12.91 3.94
C GLU A 51 -0.55 12.30 3.83
N TRP A 52 -0.43 10.97 3.88
CA TRP A 52 0.87 10.30 3.74
C TRP A 52 1.49 10.48 2.34
N ALA A 53 0.69 10.43 1.29
CA ALA A 53 1.17 10.58 -0.09
C ALA A 53 1.67 12.00 -0.35
N THR A 54 0.93 13.02 0.08
CA THR A 54 1.26 14.43 -0.14
C THR A 54 2.38 14.93 0.76
N ARG A 55 2.48 14.45 2.02
CA ARG A 55 3.51 14.91 2.98
C ARG A 55 4.95 14.56 2.56
N THR A 56 5.14 13.58 1.68
CA THR A 56 6.48 13.12 1.28
C THR A 56 7.04 13.84 0.06
N CYS A 57 6.29 14.81 -0.45
CA CYS A 57 6.53 15.49 -1.73
C CYS A 57 6.86 16.96 -1.49
N ARG A 58 7.95 17.47 -2.08
CA ARG A 58 8.36 18.89 -2.06
C ARG A 58 8.63 19.37 -3.49
N GLY A 59 7.63 19.38 -4.35
CA GLY A 59 7.74 19.97 -5.70
C GLY A 59 6.60 19.62 -6.65
N SER A 60 6.55 20.35 -7.77
CA SER A 60 5.54 20.19 -8.83
C SER A 60 5.72 18.94 -9.70
N GLY A 61 6.86 18.24 -9.62
CA GLY A 61 7.09 16.92 -10.25
C GLY A 61 6.48 15.75 -9.47
N ASP A 62 5.79 16.03 -8.36
CA ASP A 62 5.40 15.00 -7.39
C ASP A 62 4.04 14.36 -7.64
N GLU A 63 3.18 14.87 -8.54
CA GLU A 63 1.83 14.31 -8.75
C GLU A 63 1.87 12.84 -9.19
N VAL A 64 2.74 12.50 -10.16
CA VAL A 64 2.93 11.12 -10.61
C VAL A 64 3.49 10.24 -9.48
N TYR A 65 4.33 10.80 -8.63
CA TYR A 65 4.89 10.09 -7.48
C TYR A 65 3.84 9.85 -6.38
N GLN A 66 3.00 10.84 -6.08
CA GLN A 66 1.85 10.74 -5.18
C GLN A 66 0.85 9.70 -5.68
N ALA A 67 0.51 9.71 -6.97
CA ALA A 67 -0.37 8.72 -7.58
C ALA A 67 0.16 7.29 -7.40
N ARG A 68 1.45 7.05 -7.69
CA ARG A 68 2.09 5.73 -7.50
C ARG A 68 2.04 5.27 -6.05
N ARG A 69 2.20 6.19 -5.10
CA ARG A 69 2.11 5.89 -3.67
C ARG A 69 0.67 5.53 -3.27
N LEU A 70 -0.31 6.28 -3.74
CA LEU A 70 -1.73 6.02 -3.50
C LEU A 70 -2.15 4.66 -4.08
N ASP A 71 -1.64 4.28 -5.24
CA ASP A 71 -1.93 2.97 -5.86
C ASP A 71 -1.51 1.80 -4.97
N VAL A 72 -0.37 1.90 -4.27
CA VAL A 72 0.07 0.87 -3.32
C VAL A 72 -0.94 0.69 -2.20
N VAL A 73 -1.37 1.80 -1.60
CA VAL A 73 -2.32 1.79 -0.49
C VAL A 73 -3.68 1.29 -0.96
N ARG A 74 -4.12 1.69 -2.15
CA ARG A 74 -5.37 1.25 -2.76
C ARG A 74 -5.39 -0.26 -2.98
N ILE A 75 -4.34 -0.84 -3.56
CA ILE A 75 -4.25 -2.29 -3.79
C ILE A 75 -4.26 -3.03 -2.46
N PHE A 76 -3.51 -2.56 -1.47
CA PHE A 76 -3.50 -3.16 -0.14
C PHE A 76 -4.86 -3.08 0.55
N ALA A 77 -5.52 -1.91 0.52
CA ALA A 77 -6.84 -1.72 1.11
C ALA A 77 -7.91 -2.62 0.46
N ARG A 78 -7.80 -2.90 -0.85
CA ARG A 78 -8.65 -3.88 -1.54
C ARG A 78 -8.44 -5.30 -1.01
N GLN A 79 -7.19 -5.69 -0.76
CA GLN A 79 -6.87 -7.01 -0.18
C GLN A 79 -7.45 -7.16 1.24
N LEU A 80 -7.45 -6.09 2.04
CA LEU A 80 -7.98 -6.10 3.41
C LEU A 80 -9.50 -6.32 3.51
N ARG A 81 -10.28 -5.84 2.52
CA ARG A 81 -11.75 -5.93 2.56
C ARG A 81 -12.30 -7.34 2.28
N GLY A 82 -11.43 -8.30 1.95
CA GLY A 82 -11.79 -9.67 1.64
C GLY A 82 -12.58 -9.76 0.34
N VAL A 83 -11.92 -10.16 -0.76
CA VAL A 83 -12.50 -10.96 -1.87
C VAL A 83 -11.44 -11.18 -2.97
N SER A 84 -11.14 -12.47 -3.14
CA SER A 84 -10.75 -13.25 -4.33
C SER A 84 -9.68 -12.72 -5.30
N LEU A 85 -8.50 -13.37 -5.23
CA LEU A 85 -7.56 -13.57 -6.32
C LEU A 85 -8.22 -14.37 -7.47
N GLN A 86 -8.89 -13.75 -8.45
CA GLN A 86 -9.26 -14.50 -9.68
C GLN A 86 -9.24 -13.75 -11.03
N LEU A 87 -8.91 -12.46 -11.14
CA LEU A 87 -8.93 -11.78 -12.45
C LEU A 87 -7.72 -10.87 -12.72
N TRP A 88 -6.51 -11.39 -12.56
CA TRP A 88 -5.30 -10.71 -13.08
C TRP A 88 -4.44 -11.57 -14.03
N CYS A 89 -5.02 -12.61 -14.63
CA CYS A 89 -4.44 -13.30 -15.80
C CYS A 89 -5.04 -12.85 -17.14
N ALA A 90 -6.06 -11.98 -17.17
CA ALA A 90 -6.79 -11.67 -18.40
C ALA A 90 -6.50 -10.29 -19.02
N ALA A 91 -5.68 -9.43 -18.41
CA ALA A 91 -5.57 -8.02 -18.82
C ALA A 91 -4.14 -7.52 -19.09
N ARG A 92 -3.24 -8.41 -19.53
CA ARG A 92 -1.97 -8.03 -20.18
C ARG A 92 -1.73 -8.93 -21.38
N ARG A 93 -2.46 -8.66 -22.46
CA ARG A 93 -1.85 -8.57 -23.79
C ARG A 93 -1.64 -7.09 -24.08
#